data_AF-A0A0Q9SSK8-F1
#
_entry.id   AF-A0A0Q9SSK8-F1
#
_cell.length_a   1.000
_cell.length_b   1.000
_cell.length_c   1.000
_cell.angle_alpha   90.00
_cell.angle_beta   90.00
_cell.angle_gamma   90.00
#
_symmetry.space_group_name_H-M   'P 1'
#
loop_
_entity.id
_entity.type
_entity.pdbx_description
1 polymer ?
#
loop_
_entity_poly.entity_id
_entity_poly.type
_entity_poly.pdbx_seq_one_letter_code
_entity_poly.pdbx_strand_id
1 'polypeptide(L)'
;MLRHGRNDSCGEIQMGTDELADCLQTCNDADIDVHIHLVGDRAFRVACDAVQTARTHLSTSGESWRIQVTIAHCELIDPADMGRPEQLDIIVNWTPHWSGGYFGEQAKTHLGIERWNRMYDFNPVVRTGARVTFSSDVVTA
;
A
#
# COMPACT_ATOMS: atom_id res chain seq x y z
N MET A 1 -5.86 11.27 27.49
CA MET A 1 -4.44 11.67 27.35
C MET A 1 -3.84 10.89 26.19
N LEU A 2 -3.60 11.54 25.06
CA LEU A 2 -2.92 10.93 23.91
C LEU A 2 -1.49 10.59 24.34
N ARG A 3 -1.18 9.29 24.46
CA ARG A 3 0.18 8.83 24.70
C ARG A 3 0.98 9.22 23.45
N HIS A 4 1.82 10.23 23.57
CA HIS A 4 2.83 10.53 22.54
C HIS A 4 3.63 9.23 22.34
N GLY A 5 3.64 8.74 21.11
CA GLY A 5 4.30 7.49 20.74
C GLY A 5 5.75 7.50 21.21
N ARG A 6 6.22 6.36 21.71
CA ARG A 6 7.64 6.19 22.03
C ARG A 6 8.46 6.36 20.74
N ASN A 7 9.66 6.94 20.84
CA ASN A 7 10.59 7.15 19.72
C ASN A 7 11.05 5.84 19.02
N ASP A 8 10.64 4.66 19.52
CA ASP A 8 10.89 3.33 18.96
C ASP A 8 9.65 2.72 18.26
N SER A 9 8.54 3.45 18.16
CA SER A 9 7.33 2.96 17.51
C SER A 9 7.51 2.84 16.00
N CYS A 10 7.17 1.67 15.45
CA CYS A 10 7.18 1.40 14.01
C CYS A 10 5.77 1.47 13.39
N GLY A 11 4.83 2.19 14.02
CA GLY A 11 3.41 2.18 13.65
C GLY A 11 2.74 0.82 13.88
N GLU A 12 1.48 0.69 13.46
CA GLU A 12 0.63 -0.49 13.69
C GLU A 12 0.15 -1.07 12.36
N ILE A 13 0.16 -2.40 12.24
CA ILE A 13 -0.47 -3.12 11.13
C ILE A 13 -1.86 -3.53 11.59
N GLN A 14 -2.90 -3.07 10.88
CA GLN A 14 -4.29 -3.36 11.23
C GLN A 14 -4.70 -4.77 10.77
N MET A 15 -4.25 -5.19 9.58
CA MET A 15 -4.45 -6.54 9.07
C MET A 15 -3.10 -7.12 8.65
N GLY A 16 -2.72 -8.25 9.23
CA GLY A 16 -1.50 -8.96 8.87
C GLY A 16 -1.58 -9.60 7.47
N THR A 17 -0.47 -10.13 6.96
CA THR A 17 -0.41 -10.76 5.63
C THR A 17 -1.44 -11.87 5.47
N ASP A 18 -1.51 -12.81 6.41
CA ASP A 18 -2.41 -13.97 6.31
C ASP A 18 -3.88 -13.54 6.44
N GLU A 19 -4.18 -12.66 7.40
CA GLU A 19 -5.52 -12.11 7.60
C GLU A 19 -6.01 -11.33 6.37
N LEU A 20 -5.14 -10.52 5.75
CA LEU A 20 -5.46 -9.81 4.52
C LEU A 20 -5.59 -10.78 3.34
N ALA A 21 -4.78 -11.83 3.26
CA ALA A 21 -4.91 -12.85 2.21
C ALA A 21 -6.22 -13.63 2.30
N ASP A 22 -6.71 -13.92 3.51
CA ASP A 22 -8.02 -14.54 3.74
C ASP A 22 -9.18 -13.61 3.37
N CYS A 23 -9.03 -12.31 3.69
CA CYS A 23 -9.96 -11.27 3.24
C CYS A 23 -10.02 -11.19 1.71
N LEU A 24 -8.86 -11.18 1.04
CA LEU A 24 -8.77 -11.16 -0.43
C LEU A 24 -9.40 -12.40 -1.06
N GLN A 25 -9.25 -13.58 -0.47
CA GLN A 25 -9.93 -14.80 -0.93
C GLN A 25 -11.46 -14.67 -0.79
N THR A 26 -11.93 -14.17 0.36
CA THR A 26 -13.37 -13.92 0.59
C THR A 26 -13.94 -12.96 -0.44
N CYS A 27 -13.21 -11.87 -0.75
CA CYS A 27 -13.59 -10.92 -1.79
C CYS A 27 -13.55 -11.53 -3.20
N ASN A 28 -12.54 -12.39 -3.47
CA ASN A 28 -12.43 -13.12 -4.74
C ASN A 28 -13.64 -14.01 -4.98
N ASP A 29 -14.08 -14.76 -3.97
CA ASP A 29 -15.26 -15.64 -4.03
C ASP A 29 -16.56 -14.88 -4.30
N ALA A 30 -16.62 -13.63 -3.85
CA ALA A 30 -17.76 -12.74 -4.03
C ALA A 30 -17.66 -11.84 -5.28
N ASP A 31 -16.58 -11.92 -6.07
CA ASP A 31 -16.28 -11.03 -7.19
C ASP A 31 -16.29 -9.52 -6.80
N ILE A 32 -15.67 -9.19 -5.66
CA ILE A 32 -15.59 -7.83 -5.11
C ILE A 32 -14.15 -7.31 -5.19
N ASP A 33 -13.94 -6.22 -5.93
CA ASP A 33 -12.65 -5.52 -5.95
C ASP A 33 -12.32 -4.89 -4.60
N VAL A 34 -11.02 -4.82 -4.28
CA VAL A 34 -10.54 -4.36 -2.96
C VAL A 34 -9.69 -3.11 -3.09
N HIS A 35 -10.00 -2.10 -2.29
CA HIS A 35 -9.22 -0.88 -2.16
C HIS A 35 -8.67 -0.77 -0.74
N ILE A 36 -7.34 -0.77 -0.60
CA ILE A 36 -6.63 -0.81 0.68
C ILE A 36 -5.99 0.54 0.95
N HIS A 37 -6.35 1.17 2.07
CA HIS A 37 -5.63 2.33 2.59
C HIS A 37 -4.29 1.89 3.22
N LEU A 38 -3.18 2.49 2.80
CA LEU A 38 -1.88 2.29 3.44
C LEU A 38 -0.99 3.55 3.33
N VAL A 39 -0.07 3.71 4.28
CA VAL A 39 0.82 4.89 4.36
C VAL A 39 2.28 4.48 4.45
N GLY A 40 2.62 3.55 5.34
CA GLY A 40 3.99 3.11 5.57
C GLY A 40 4.49 2.02 4.62
N ASP A 41 5.81 1.97 4.43
CA ASP A 41 6.52 0.96 3.63
C ASP A 41 6.26 -0.48 4.10
N ARG A 42 6.18 -0.72 5.42
CA ARG A 42 5.80 -2.03 5.97
C ARG A 42 4.38 -2.43 5.55
N ALA A 43 3.43 -1.50 5.55
CA ALA A 43 2.05 -1.79 5.15
C ALA A 43 1.96 -2.07 3.64
N PHE A 44 2.73 -1.35 2.82
CA PHE A 44 2.87 -1.61 1.39
C PHE A 44 3.36 -3.05 1.14
N ARG A 45 4.43 -3.46 1.82
CA ARG A 45 4.97 -4.82 1.72
C ARG A 45 3.95 -5.88 2.12
N VAL A 46 3.27 -5.70 3.25
CA VAL A 46 2.21 -6.61 3.73
C VAL A 46 1.10 -6.75 2.70
N ALA A 47 0.66 -5.66 2.06
CA ALA A 47 -0.35 -5.73 1.02
C ALA A 47 0.12 -6.52 -0.21
N CYS A 48 1.35 -6.29 -0.69
CA CYS A 48 1.92 -7.07 -1.79
C CYS A 48 2.09 -8.55 -1.44
N ASP A 49 2.56 -8.85 -0.23
CA ASP A 49 2.69 -10.23 0.27
C ASP A 49 1.33 -10.92 0.35
N ALA A 50 0.29 -10.23 0.83
CA ALA A 50 -1.05 -10.78 0.95
C ALA A 50 -1.67 -11.11 -0.42
N VAL A 51 -1.48 -10.24 -1.42
CA VAL A 51 -1.92 -10.51 -2.80
C VAL A 51 -1.20 -11.74 -3.36
N GLN A 52 0.12 -11.83 -3.16
CA GLN A 52 0.91 -12.97 -3.61
C GLN A 52 0.44 -14.26 -2.92
N THR A 53 0.26 -14.25 -1.60
CA THR A 53 -0.22 -15.40 -0.82
C THR A 53 -1.61 -15.84 -1.27
N ALA A 54 -2.57 -14.93 -1.39
CA ALA A 54 -3.92 -15.26 -1.83
C ALA A 54 -3.94 -15.86 -3.25
N ARG A 55 -3.15 -15.30 -4.18
CA ARG A 55 -3.00 -15.87 -5.54
C ARG A 55 -2.38 -17.26 -5.52
N THR A 56 -1.39 -17.51 -4.66
CA THR A 56 -0.78 -18.84 -4.49
C THR A 56 -1.78 -19.86 -3.92
N HIS A 57 -2.60 -19.47 -2.94
CA HIS A 57 -3.64 -20.34 -2.39
C HIS A 57 -4.65 -20.74 -3.45
N LEU A 58 -5.20 -19.77 -4.18
CA LEU A 58 -6.18 -20.03 -5.24
C LEU A 58 -5.59 -20.90 -6.35
N SER A 59 -4.37 -20.62 -6.81
CA SER A 59 -3.73 -21.43 -7.85
C SER A 59 -3.46 -22.87 -7.41
N THR A 60 -3.11 -23.08 -6.14
CA THR A 60 -2.93 -24.43 -5.56
C THR A 60 -4.24 -25.20 -5.50
N SER A 61 -5.35 -24.51 -5.25
CA SER A 61 -6.71 -25.10 -5.25
C SER A 61 -7.35 -25.21 -6.63
N GLY A 62 -6.70 -24.73 -7.69
CA GLY A 62 -7.24 -24.73 -9.06
C GLY A 62 -8.28 -23.63 -9.32
N GLU A 63 -8.32 -22.60 -8.47
CA GLU A 63 -9.24 -21.48 -8.56
C GLU A 63 -8.59 -20.27 -9.24
N SER A 64 -9.44 -19.42 -9.85
CA SER A 64 -8.98 -18.22 -10.57
C SER A 64 -9.01 -16.98 -9.69
N TRP A 65 -8.02 -16.12 -9.86
CA TRP A 65 -7.99 -14.75 -9.34
C TRP A 65 -8.86 -13.84 -10.22
N ARG A 66 -9.92 -13.24 -9.67
CA ARG A 66 -10.98 -12.54 -10.41
C ARG A 66 -11.13 -11.06 -10.05
N ILE A 67 -10.46 -10.60 -9.00
CA ILE A 67 -10.62 -9.25 -8.45
C ILE A 67 -9.44 -8.33 -8.76
N GLN A 68 -9.69 -7.03 -8.76
CA GLN A 68 -8.67 -5.99 -8.77
C GLN A 68 -8.32 -5.58 -7.34
N VAL A 69 -7.03 -5.34 -7.10
CA VAL A 69 -6.54 -4.78 -5.84
C VAL A 69 -5.93 -3.41 -6.10
N THR A 70 -6.45 -2.41 -5.40
CA THR A 70 -5.95 -1.03 -5.43
C THR A 70 -5.35 -0.69 -4.06
N ILE A 71 -4.16 -0.10 -4.05
CA ILE A 71 -3.53 0.41 -2.83
C ILE A 71 -3.47 1.94 -2.87
N ALA A 72 -4.00 2.59 -1.84
CA ALA A 72 -4.12 4.03 -1.75
C ALA A 72 -2.92 4.68 -1.05
N HIS A 73 -2.68 5.94 -1.39
CA HIS A 73 -1.71 6.88 -0.82
C HIS A 73 -0.26 6.49 -0.98
N CYS A 74 0.18 5.35 -0.43
CA CYS A 74 1.53 4.82 -0.61
C CYS A 74 2.64 5.83 -0.28
N GLU A 75 2.48 6.60 0.80
CA GLU A 75 3.40 7.71 1.13
C GLU A 75 4.86 7.27 1.23
N LEU A 76 5.08 6.04 1.70
CA LEU A 76 6.39 5.40 1.75
C LEU A 76 6.35 4.04 1.06
N ILE A 77 7.32 3.83 0.18
CA ILE A 77 7.57 2.55 -0.48
C ILE A 77 9.04 2.21 -0.28
N ASP A 78 9.32 0.98 0.14
CA ASP A 78 10.68 0.47 0.17
C ASP A 78 11.17 0.26 -1.28
N PRO A 79 12.43 0.59 -1.64
CA PRO A 79 12.90 0.44 -3.01
C PRO A 79 12.80 -1.00 -3.52
N ALA A 80 12.89 -1.99 -2.63
CA ALA A 80 12.74 -3.40 -2.98
C ALA A 80 11.32 -3.77 -3.43
N ASP A 81 10.30 -2.99 -3.03
CA ASP A 81 8.89 -3.27 -3.32
C ASP A 81 8.34 -2.44 -4.49
N MET A 82 9.08 -1.44 -4.99
CA MET A 82 8.60 -0.51 -6.04
C MET A 82 8.22 -1.19 -7.38
N GLY A 83 8.82 -2.35 -7.69
CA GLY A 83 8.48 -3.13 -8.89
C GLY A 83 7.31 -4.10 -8.72
N ARG A 84 6.90 -4.39 -7.48
CA ARG A 84 5.89 -5.42 -7.20
C ARG A 84 4.49 -5.10 -7.71
N PRO A 85 4.03 -3.82 -7.76
CA PRO A 85 2.70 -3.54 -8.28
C PRO A 85 2.49 -3.97 -9.74
N GLU A 86 3.51 -3.84 -10.59
CA GLU A 86 3.45 -4.34 -11.97
C GLU A 86 3.36 -5.87 -11.97
N GLN A 87 4.24 -6.54 -11.22
CA GLN A 87 4.34 -8.01 -11.19
C GLN A 87 3.06 -8.68 -10.68
N LEU A 88 2.37 -8.00 -9.75
CA LEU A 88 1.17 -8.49 -9.08
C LEU A 88 -0.12 -7.94 -9.69
N ASP A 89 -0.06 -7.12 -10.74
CA ASP A 89 -1.21 -6.38 -11.28
C ASP A 89 -2.01 -5.63 -10.18
N ILE A 90 -1.28 -4.97 -9.28
CA ILE A 90 -1.85 -4.09 -8.26
C ILE A 90 -1.93 -2.67 -8.84
N ILE A 91 -3.08 -2.03 -8.63
CA ILE A 91 -3.29 -0.63 -8.99
C ILE A 91 -2.75 0.25 -7.86
N VAL A 92 -1.86 1.18 -8.19
CA VAL A 92 -1.44 2.21 -7.24
C VAL A 92 -2.37 3.41 -7.40
N ASN A 93 -3.04 3.84 -6.34
CA ASN A 93 -3.83 5.06 -6.30
C ASN A 93 -3.07 6.14 -5.54
N TRP A 94 -2.44 7.03 -6.29
CA TRP A 94 -1.66 8.13 -5.73
C TRP A 94 -2.55 9.34 -5.48
N THR A 95 -2.31 10.02 -4.36
CA THR A 95 -2.88 11.32 -3.99
C THR A 95 -1.87 12.47 -4.26
N PRO A 96 -1.83 13.07 -5.47
CA PRO A 96 -0.70 13.92 -5.88
C PRO A 96 -0.56 15.21 -5.08
N HIS A 97 -1.67 15.75 -4.57
CA HIS A 97 -1.65 17.01 -3.81
C HIS A 97 -0.94 16.88 -2.44
N TRP A 98 -0.67 15.66 -1.96
CA TRP A 98 0.11 15.42 -0.72
C TRP A 98 1.62 15.57 -0.93
N SER A 99 2.11 15.27 -2.14
CA SER A 99 3.53 15.22 -2.48
C SER A 99 4.25 16.58 -2.42
N GLY A 100 3.52 17.67 -2.26
CA GLY A 100 4.04 19.04 -2.10
C GLY A 100 4.31 19.47 -0.66
N GLY A 101 4.38 18.54 0.30
CA GLY A 101 4.59 18.87 1.72
C GLY A 101 3.31 19.28 2.44
N TYR A 102 2.16 18.74 2.02
CA TYR A 102 0.84 19.06 2.56
C TYR A 102 0.74 18.90 4.09
N PHE A 103 1.50 17.96 4.65
CA PHE A 103 1.54 17.68 6.10
C PHE A 103 2.74 18.28 6.84
N GLY A 104 3.55 19.13 6.19
CA GLY A 104 4.78 19.69 6.78
C GLY A 104 5.92 18.68 6.94
N GLU A 105 6.95 19.03 7.72
CA GLU A 105 8.19 18.23 7.88
C GLU A 105 8.22 17.33 9.13
N GLN A 106 7.13 17.23 9.89
CA GLN A 106 7.09 16.54 11.18
C GLN A 106 7.42 15.04 11.06
N ALA A 107 7.12 14.41 9.92
CA ALA A 107 7.47 13.01 9.70
C ALA A 107 8.99 12.79 9.66
N LYS A 108 9.79 13.81 9.32
CA LYS A 108 11.26 13.74 9.24
C LYS A 108 11.90 13.29 10.55
N THR A 109 11.35 13.69 11.71
CA THR A 109 11.88 13.31 13.03
C THR A 109 11.67 11.83 13.35
N HIS A 110 10.68 11.19 12.72
CA HIS A 110 10.32 9.79 12.94
C HIS A 110 10.91 8.87 11.88
N LEU A 111 10.98 9.35 10.64
CA LEU A 111 11.44 8.56 9.49
C LEU A 111 12.96 8.56 9.35
N GLY A 112 13.64 9.62 9.79
CA GLY A 112 15.01 9.91 9.41
C GLY A 112 15.11 10.42 7.98
N ILE A 113 16.24 11.04 7.66
CA ILE A 113 16.42 11.77 6.39
C ILE A 113 16.28 10.88 5.15
N GLU A 114 16.78 9.64 5.23
CA GLU A 114 16.77 8.70 4.09
C GLU A 114 15.36 8.27 3.67
N ARG A 115 14.47 8.00 4.64
CA ARG A 115 13.08 7.65 4.33
C ARG A 115 12.26 8.89 3.99
N TRP A 116 12.50 10.00 4.68
CA TRP A 116 11.88 11.28 4.38
C TRP A 116 12.10 11.71 2.92
N ASN A 117 13.33 11.62 2.42
CA ASN A 117 13.68 12.01 1.05
C ASN A 117 13.06 11.12 -0.03
N ARG A 118 12.50 9.96 0.34
CA ARG A 118 11.81 9.05 -0.57
C ARG A 118 10.30 9.04 -0.38
N MET A 119 9.77 9.86 0.53
CA MET A 119 8.33 10.02 0.67
C MET A 119 7.75 10.50 -0.65
N TYR A 120 6.65 9.87 -1.06
CA TYR A 120 5.96 10.16 -2.30
C TYR A 120 6.82 10.02 -3.59
N ASP A 121 7.90 9.23 -3.56
CA ASP A 121 8.70 8.96 -4.76
C ASP A 121 8.03 7.89 -5.64
N PHE A 122 7.03 8.32 -6.41
CA PHE A 122 6.28 7.44 -7.33
C PHE A 122 6.96 7.25 -8.68
N ASN A 123 7.98 8.06 -9.01
CA ASN A 123 8.63 7.98 -10.31
C ASN A 123 9.24 6.58 -10.60
N PRO A 124 9.93 5.92 -9.65
CA PRO A 124 10.38 4.54 -9.83
C PRO A 124 9.23 3.56 -10.11
N VAL A 125 8.10 3.70 -9.43
CA VAL A 125 6.91 2.86 -9.63
C VAL A 125 6.30 3.09 -11.01
N VAL A 126 6.19 4.34 -11.46
CA VAL A 126 5.70 4.64 -12.82
C VAL A 126 6.64 4.05 -13.89
N ARG A 127 7.95 4.11 -13.67
CA ARG A 127 8.95 3.59 -14.63
C ARG A 127 8.92 2.06 -14.77
N THR A 128 8.35 1.32 -13.81
CA THR A 128 8.22 -0.14 -13.93
C THR A 128 7.12 -0.55 -14.91
N GLY A 129 6.21 0.37 -15.27
CA GLY A 129 5.02 0.07 -16.07
C GLY A 129 3.79 -0.26 -15.22
N ALA A 130 3.89 -0.18 -13.90
CA ALA A 130 2.75 -0.37 -13.00
C ALA A 130 1.57 0.56 -13.34
N ARG A 131 0.35 0.08 -13.14
CA ARG A 131 -0.87 0.86 -13.34
C ARG A 131 -1.04 1.86 -12.18
N VAL A 132 -0.80 3.14 -12.46
CA VAL A 132 -0.95 4.24 -11.51
C VAL A 132 -2.18 5.08 -11.85
N THR A 133 -3.01 5.34 -10.86
CA THR A 133 -4.21 6.18 -10.93
C THR A 133 -4.10 7.33 -9.93
N PHE A 134 -4.90 8.38 -10.11
CA PHE A 134 -4.86 9.57 -9.24
C PHE A 134 -6.20 9.78 -8.53
N SER A 135 -6.13 10.19 -7.26
CA SER A 135 -7.28 10.65 -6.47
C SER A 135 -6.92 11.89 -5.65
N SER A 136 -7.92 12.57 -5.11
CA SER A 136 -7.73 13.75 -4.29
C SER A 136 -7.85 13.47 -2.78
N ASP A 137 -8.23 12.27 -2.35
CA ASP A 137 -8.53 11.95 -0.95
C ASP A 137 -9.31 13.06 -0.19
N VAL A 138 -10.32 13.62 -0.86
CA VAL A 138 -11.21 14.62 -0.27
C VAL A 138 -12.60 14.03 -0.20
N VAL A 139 -13.28 14.32 0.91
CA VAL A 139 -14.73 14.17 1.00
C VAL A 139 -15.36 15.52 0.68
N THR A 140 -16.31 15.55 -0.25
CA THR A 140 -17.21 16.69 -0.39
C THR A 140 -18.30 16.56 0.65
N ALA A 141 -18.47 17.57 1.50
CA ALA A 141 -19.66 17.74 2.32
C ALA A 141 -20.81 18.33 1.49
#